data_AF-A0A7J3KDI5-F1
#
_entry.id   AF-A0A7J3KDI5-F1
#
_cell.length_a   1.000
_cell.length_b   1.000
_cell.length_c   1.000
_cell.angle_alpha   90.00
_cell.angle_beta   90.00
_cell.angle_gamma   90.00
#
_symmetry.space_group_name_H-M   'P 1'
#
loop_
_entity.id
_entity.type
_entity.pdbx_description
1 polymer ?
#
loop_
_entity_poly.entity_id
_entity_poly.type
_entity_poly.pdbx_seq_one_letter_code
_entity_poly.pdbx_strand_id
1 'polypeptide(L)'
;MKGLNFSTTAYILIAVATIFILITFLNYLYPNFVGSQLCRFYALVSSFPIPDFLKPDLSNCISQETKRIKVDFLDSDILLSYIISCWRMSDEGKSGKTFICYEIFGKNGNANEIELTEKLKSRKYCEKIPNNYLDLEKQNYDCGNKNSIFWNTTINNSDITVIIKYNALAHRIEIL
;
A
#
# COMPACT_ATOMS: atom_id res chain seq x y z
N MET A 1 11.60 48.10 -17.42
CA MET A 1 11.42 46.66 -17.10
C MET A 1 10.40 46.10 -18.08
N LYS A 2 10.79 45.14 -18.94
CA LYS A 2 9.86 44.53 -19.90
C LYS A 2 8.89 43.64 -19.10
N GLY A 3 7.65 44.09 -18.96
CA GLY A 3 6.61 43.31 -18.29
C GLY A 3 6.42 41.97 -18.98
N LEU A 4 6.08 40.94 -18.20
CA LEU A 4 5.64 39.66 -18.74
C LEU A 4 4.51 39.93 -19.75
N ASN A 5 4.66 39.37 -20.95
CA ASN A 5 3.64 39.48 -21.98
C ASN A 5 2.36 38.82 -21.46
N PHE A 6 1.20 39.46 -21.62
CA PHE A 6 -0.07 38.97 -21.07
C PHE A 6 -0.37 37.52 -21.47
N SER A 7 0.04 37.14 -22.70
CA SER A 7 -0.03 35.77 -23.20
C SER A 7 0.81 34.81 -22.37
N THR A 8 2.03 35.17 -21.98
CA THR A 8 2.91 34.35 -21.15
C THR A 8 2.29 34.10 -19.78
N THR A 9 1.69 35.12 -19.16
CA THR A 9 0.99 34.96 -17.87
C THR A 9 -0.23 34.05 -18.00
N ALA A 10 -1.02 34.18 -19.07
CA ALA A 10 -2.16 33.32 -19.33
C ALA A 10 -1.76 31.85 -19.52
N TYR A 11 -0.68 31.58 -20.29
CA TYR A 11 -0.18 30.21 -20.48
C TYR A 11 0.31 29.58 -19.17
N ILE A 12 0.96 30.35 -18.29
CA ILE A 12 1.38 29.87 -16.98
C ILE A 12 0.16 29.45 -16.14
N LEU A 13 -0.90 30.27 -16.10
CA LEU A 13 -2.10 29.95 -15.35
C LEU A 13 -2.80 28.68 -15.86
N ILE A 14 -2.91 28.52 -17.18
CA ILE A 14 -3.48 27.32 -17.81
C ILE A 14 -2.64 26.08 -17.47
N ALA A 15 -1.31 26.19 -17.53
CA ALA A 15 -0.42 25.08 -17.19
C ALA A 15 -0.59 24.63 -15.73
N VAL A 16 -0.68 25.58 -14.79
CA VAL A 16 -0.92 25.26 -13.37
C VAL A 16 -2.28 24.58 -13.18
N ALA A 17 -3.34 25.11 -13.78
CA ALA A 17 -4.67 24.51 -13.69
C ALA A 17 -4.71 23.07 -14.25
N THR A 18 -4.03 22.84 -15.38
CA THR A 18 -3.95 21.52 -16.01
C THR A 18 -3.23 20.50 -15.12
N ILE A 19 -2.14 20.90 -14.48
CA ILE A 19 -1.41 20.06 -13.52
C ILE A 19 -2.30 19.69 -12.34
N PHE A 20 -3.07 20.65 -11.79
CA PHE A 20 -4.00 20.39 -10.68
C PHE A 20 -5.10 19.38 -11.06
N ILE A 21 -5.67 19.51 -12.25
CA ILE A 21 -6.69 18.58 -12.77
C ILE A 21 -6.08 17.18 -12.90
N LEU A 22 -4.88 17.07 -13.48
CA LEU A 22 -4.20 15.79 -13.65
C LEU A 22 -3.92 15.11 -12.30
N ILE A 23 -3.41 15.86 -11.31
CA ILE A 23 -3.14 15.33 -9.97
C ILE A 23 -4.43 14.84 -9.30
N THR A 24 -5.52 15.61 -9.42
CA THR A 24 -6.82 15.23 -8.85
C THR A 24 -7.36 13.96 -9.50
N PHE A 25 -7.25 13.86 -10.83
CA PHE A 25 -7.65 12.67 -11.58
C PHE A 25 -6.82 11.44 -11.20
N LEU A 26 -5.50 11.59 -11.04
CA LEU A 26 -4.62 10.49 -10.60
C LEU A 26 -4.92 10.04 -9.18
N ASN A 27 -5.25 10.95 -8.26
CA ASN A 27 -5.70 10.59 -6.90
C ASN A 27 -7.05 9.87 -6.89
N TYR A 28 -7.95 10.22 -7.81
CA TYR A 28 -9.23 9.52 -7.96
C TYR A 28 -9.04 8.07 -8.42
N LEU A 29 -8.12 7.84 -9.36
CA LEU A 29 -7.81 6.49 -9.85
C LEU A 29 -6.99 5.66 -8.86
N TYR A 30 -6.02 6.30 -8.20
CA TYR A 30 -5.11 5.68 -7.24
C TYR A 30 -5.12 6.48 -5.95
N PRO A 31 -5.89 6.05 -4.95
CA PRO A 31 -5.86 6.66 -3.62
C PRO A 31 -4.42 6.76 -3.13
N ASN A 32 -4.04 7.90 -2.56
CA ASN A 32 -2.68 8.13 -2.05
C ASN A 32 -1.56 8.12 -3.11
N PHE A 33 -1.88 8.32 -4.40
CA PHE A 33 -0.87 8.52 -5.46
C PHE A 33 0.11 9.63 -5.11
N VAL A 34 -0.45 10.68 -4.52
CA VAL A 34 0.27 11.86 -4.12
C VAL A 34 1.08 11.59 -2.84
N GLY A 35 2.37 11.32 -3.02
CA GLY A 35 3.30 10.98 -1.94
C GLY A 35 3.53 12.10 -0.91
N SER A 36 4.38 11.80 0.10
CA SER A 36 4.65 12.65 1.28
C SER A 36 5.08 14.10 0.97
N GLN A 37 5.61 14.38 -0.22
CA GLN A 37 6.05 15.71 -0.64
C GLN A 37 4.88 16.67 -0.89
N LEU A 38 3.86 16.20 -1.59
CA LEU A 38 2.64 16.99 -1.82
C LEU A 38 1.80 17.05 -0.53
N CYS A 39 1.89 16.07 0.36
CA CYS A 39 1.33 16.19 1.70
C CYS A 39 1.93 17.34 2.50
N ARG A 40 3.24 17.57 2.41
CA ARG A 40 3.88 18.76 3.01
C ARG A 40 3.37 20.04 2.36
N PHE A 41 3.20 20.04 1.04
CA PHE A 41 2.64 21.19 0.33
C PHE A 41 1.19 21.47 0.74
N TYR A 42 0.33 20.46 0.80
CA TYR A 42 -1.06 20.61 1.25
C TYR A 42 -1.16 20.97 2.73
N ALA A 43 -0.25 20.49 3.59
CA ALA A 43 -0.12 20.94 4.97
C ALA A 43 0.26 22.43 5.07
N LEU A 44 1.14 22.90 4.19
CA LEU A 44 1.46 24.33 4.10
C LEU A 44 0.26 25.14 3.59
N VAL A 45 -0.43 24.68 2.55
CA VAL A 45 -1.60 25.36 1.99
C VAL A 45 -2.74 25.42 3.02
N SER A 46 -2.97 24.36 3.78
CA SER A 46 -4.01 24.33 4.83
C SER A 46 -3.69 25.19 6.06
N SER A 47 -2.44 25.67 6.21
CA SER A 47 -2.09 26.67 7.23
C SER A 47 -2.51 28.10 6.86
N PHE A 48 -2.86 28.35 5.60
CA PHE A 48 -3.50 29.59 5.19
C PHE A 48 -4.95 29.64 5.66
N PRO A 49 -5.52 30.83 5.90
CA PRO A 49 -6.92 31.02 6.31
C PRO A 49 -7.87 30.80 5.12
N ILE A 50 -7.90 29.59 4.60
CA ILE A 50 -8.78 29.15 3.52
C ILE A 50 -10.04 28.56 4.15
N PRO A 51 -11.25 28.84 3.60
CA PRO A 51 -12.50 28.22 4.07
C PRO A 51 -12.43 26.69 4.12
N ASP A 52 -13.07 26.07 5.11
CA ASP A 52 -12.93 24.62 5.39
C ASP A 52 -13.33 23.73 4.21
N PHE A 53 -14.30 24.15 3.38
CA PHE A 53 -14.73 23.40 2.20
C PHE A 53 -13.70 23.36 1.06
N LEU A 54 -12.68 24.22 1.09
CA LEU A 54 -11.56 24.23 0.15
C LEU A 54 -10.31 23.56 0.72
N LYS A 55 -10.34 23.15 2.00
CA LYS A 55 -9.21 22.45 2.59
C LYS A 55 -9.13 21.05 2.00
N PRO A 56 -7.95 20.64 1.50
CA PRO A 56 -7.74 19.28 1.02
C PRO A 56 -7.88 18.31 2.20
N ASP A 57 -8.50 17.15 1.97
CA ASP A 57 -8.52 16.08 2.96
C ASP A 57 -7.11 15.50 3.11
N LEU A 58 -6.53 15.69 4.30
CA LEU A 58 -5.18 15.23 4.67
C LEU A 58 -5.20 13.87 5.38
N SER A 59 -6.36 13.23 5.56
CA SER A 59 -6.48 11.91 6.21
C SER A 59 -5.52 10.88 5.60
N ASN A 60 -5.36 10.97 4.28
CA ASN A 60 -4.52 10.16 3.41
C ASN A 60 -3.03 10.56 3.39
N CYS A 61 -2.70 11.72 3.96
CA CYS A 61 -1.35 12.23 4.05
C CYS A 61 -0.60 11.82 5.32
N ILE A 62 -1.31 11.23 6.28
CA ILE A 62 -0.71 10.69 7.49
C ILE A 62 0.13 9.48 7.08
N SER A 63 1.41 9.52 7.45
CA SER A 63 2.28 8.36 7.33
C SER A 63 1.59 7.18 8.00
N GLN A 64 1.19 6.17 7.24
CA GLN A 64 0.71 4.92 7.83
C GLN A 64 1.82 4.43 8.76
N GLU A 65 1.55 4.49 10.06
CA GLU A 65 2.50 4.03 11.07
C GLU A 65 2.61 2.52 10.95
N THR A 66 3.84 2.05 10.76
CA THR A 66 4.13 0.62 10.78
C THR A 66 3.73 0.07 12.15
N LYS A 67 2.81 -0.89 12.17
CA LYS A 67 2.37 -1.49 13.43
C LYS A 67 3.34 -2.58 13.84
N ARG A 68 4.04 -2.37 14.96
CA ARG A 68 4.91 -3.37 15.58
C ARG A 68 4.09 -4.28 16.49
N ILE A 69 4.16 -5.58 16.24
CA ILE A 69 3.37 -6.58 16.96
C ILE A 69 4.31 -7.62 17.52
N LYS A 70 4.13 -7.95 18.80
CA LYS A 70 4.81 -9.09 19.44
C LYS A 70 3.82 -10.22 19.59
N VAL A 71 4.18 -11.40 19.10
CA VAL A 71 3.39 -12.63 19.24
C VAL A 71 4.26 -13.69 19.90
N ASP A 72 3.69 -14.49 20.80
CA ASP A 72 4.44 -15.59 21.40
C ASP A 72 4.62 -16.75 20.41
N PHE A 73 3.63 -16.99 19.55
CA PHE A 73 3.69 -17.98 18.47
C PHE A 73 3.09 -17.40 17.18
N LEU A 74 3.82 -17.50 16.08
CA LEU A 74 3.36 -17.10 14.75
C LEU A 74 2.94 -18.34 13.95
N ASP A 75 1.63 -18.50 13.75
CA ASP A 75 1.07 -19.53 12.88
C ASP A 75 0.56 -18.94 11.56
N SER A 76 0.21 -19.84 10.63
CA SER A 76 -0.33 -19.46 9.32
C SER A 76 -1.69 -18.72 9.42
N ASP A 77 -2.46 -18.89 10.51
CA ASP A 77 -3.76 -18.22 10.69
C ASP A 77 -3.62 -16.75 11.09
N ILE A 78 -2.75 -16.50 12.07
CA ILE A 78 -2.36 -15.17 12.52
C ILE A 78 -1.71 -14.42 11.36
N LEU A 79 -0.78 -15.06 10.65
CA LEU A 79 -0.13 -14.45 9.50
C LEU A 79 -1.14 -14.08 8.41
N LEU A 80 -2.06 -14.99 8.06
CA LEU A 80 -3.14 -14.71 7.11
C LEU A 80 -4.01 -13.52 7.52
N SER A 81 -4.34 -13.40 8.81
CA SER A 81 -5.15 -12.29 9.31
C SER A 81 -4.46 -10.94 9.08
N TYR A 82 -3.14 -10.87 9.28
CA TYR A 82 -2.38 -9.65 9.05
C TYR A 82 -2.17 -9.34 7.57
N ILE A 83 -2.03 -10.36 6.72
CA ILE A 83 -2.00 -10.20 5.26
C ILE A 83 -3.32 -9.58 4.77
N ILE A 84 -4.46 -10.14 5.18
CA ILE A 84 -5.78 -9.62 4.81
C ILE A 84 -5.96 -8.20 5.34
N SER A 85 -5.54 -7.95 6.57
CA SER A 85 -5.61 -6.60 7.16
C SER A 85 -4.74 -5.60 6.39
N CYS A 86 -3.53 -5.99 5.99
CA CYS A 86 -2.64 -5.20 5.15
C CYS A 86 -3.25 -4.90 3.77
N TRP A 87 -3.93 -5.89 3.17
CA TRP A 87 -4.66 -5.70 1.91
C TRP A 87 -5.79 -4.68 2.04
N ARG A 88 -6.52 -4.72 3.16
CA ARG A 88 -7.57 -3.72 3.44
C ARG A 88 -6.98 -2.34 3.67
N MET A 89 -5.81 -2.25 4.31
CA MET A 89 -5.09 -0.98 4.47
C MET A 89 -4.61 -0.37 3.14
N SER A 90 -4.43 -1.18 2.09
CA SER A 90 -4.05 -0.70 0.75
C SER A 90 -5.25 -0.33 -0.12
N ASP A 91 -6.44 -0.19 0.47
CA ASP A 91 -7.70 -0.01 -0.26
C ASP A 91 -7.91 -1.12 -1.30
N GLU A 92 -7.67 -2.36 -0.89
CA GLU A 92 -7.81 -3.56 -1.72
C GLU A 92 -6.94 -3.51 -2.99
N GLY A 93 -5.69 -3.03 -2.83
CA GLY A 93 -4.69 -2.99 -3.89
C GLY A 93 -4.76 -1.76 -4.79
N LYS A 94 -5.61 -0.77 -4.48
CA LYS A 94 -5.75 0.48 -5.23
C LYS A 94 -4.78 1.57 -4.77
N SER A 95 -4.20 1.44 -3.58
CA SER A 95 -3.26 2.43 -3.05
C SER A 95 -2.08 2.68 -4.00
N GLY A 96 -1.84 3.94 -4.36
CA GLY A 96 -0.70 4.37 -5.16
C GLY A 96 0.62 4.43 -4.38
N LYS A 97 0.60 4.13 -3.08
CA LYS A 97 1.75 4.23 -2.17
C LYS A 97 2.16 2.86 -1.64
N THR A 98 3.47 2.60 -1.66
CA THR A 98 4.11 1.46 -0.99
C THR A 98 4.33 1.77 0.48
N PHE A 99 4.00 0.84 1.37
CA PHE A 99 4.17 1.00 2.81
C PHE A 99 4.30 -0.35 3.52
N ILE A 100 4.90 -0.32 4.71
CA ILE A 100 4.98 -1.47 5.59
C ILE A 100 3.73 -1.46 6.47
N CYS A 101 2.95 -2.53 6.42
CA CYS A 101 1.74 -2.68 7.22
C CYS A 101 2.08 -3.09 8.65
N TYR A 102 2.92 -4.13 8.78
CA TYR A 102 3.22 -4.78 10.04
C TYR A 102 4.68 -5.22 10.13
N GLU A 103 5.24 -5.07 11.31
CA GLU A 103 6.50 -5.71 11.75
C GLU A 103 6.14 -6.66 12.90
N ILE A 104 6.14 -7.97 12.63
CA ILE A 104 5.75 -9.00 13.59
C ILE A 104 6.99 -9.66 14.16
N PHE A 105 7.13 -9.62 15.48
CA PHE A 105 8.20 -10.25 16.24
C PHE A 105 7.63 -11.47 16.97
N GLY A 106 8.03 -12.66 16.54
CA GLY A 106 7.60 -13.94 17.09
C GLY A 106 8.70 -14.61 17.88
N LYS A 107 8.44 -15.07 19.10
CA LYS A 107 9.42 -15.91 19.83
C LYS A 107 9.58 -17.27 19.18
N ASN A 108 8.49 -17.85 18.70
CA ASN A 108 8.44 -19.10 17.94
C ASN A 108 7.43 -18.95 16.80
N GLY A 109 7.50 -19.82 15.80
CA GLY A 109 6.53 -19.85 14.73
C GLY A 109 6.69 -21.08 13.87
N ASN A 110 5.58 -21.46 13.25
CA ASN A 110 5.52 -22.47 12.22
C ASN A 110 4.46 -22.01 11.23
N ALA A 111 4.94 -21.35 10.18
CA ALA A 111 4.10 -20.94 9.08
C ALA A 111 4.88 -21.21 7.80
N ASN A 112 4.24 -21.95 6.90
CA ASN A 112 4.81 -22.25 5.61
C ASN A 112 3.89 -21.70 4.51
N GLU A 113 4.51 -21.50 3.36
CA GLU A 113 3.89 -20.95 2.17
C GLU A 113 2.70 -21.79 1.67
N ILE A 114 2.81 -23.12 1.75
CA ILE A 114 1.80 -24.08 1.27
C ILE A 114 0.52 -24.00 2.13
N GLU A 115 0.66 -24.09 3.45
CA GLU A 115 -0.43 -24.03 4.42
C GLU A 115 -1.17 -22.69 4.34
N LEU A 116 -0.43 -21.59 4.17
CA LEU A 116 -1.01 -20.26 3.99
C LEU A 116 -1.88 -20.20 2.72
N THR A 117 -1.40 -20.81 1.62
CA THR A 117 -2.12 -20.88 0.35
C THR A 117 -3.41 -21.69 0.47
N GLU A 118 -3.36 -22.85 1.13
CA GLU A 118 -4.53 -23.68 1.39
C GLU A 118 -5.56 -22.95 2.26
N LYS A 119 -5.10 -22.19 3.26
CA LYS A 119 -5.96 -21.34 4.10
C LYS A 119 -6.62 -20.19 3.32
N LEU A 120 -5.92 -19.57 2.37
CA LEU A 120 -6.50 -18.56 1.48
C LEU A 120 -7.64 -19.14 0.62
N LYS A 121 -7.44 -20.34 0.07
CA LYS A 121 -8.42 -21.04 -0.76
C LYS A 121 -9.65 -21.45 0.04
N SER A 122 -9.45 -22.15 1.15
CA SER A 122 -10.56 -22.61 2.02
C SER A 122 -11.45 -21.46 2.51
N ARG A 123 -10.87 -20.27 2.72
CA ARG A 123 -11.60 -19.08 3.18
C ARG A 123 -12.13 -18.18 2.06
N LYS A 124 -12.03 -18.58 0.80
CA LYS A 124 -12.48 -17.81 -0.39
C LYS A 124 -11.88 -16.40 -0.47
N TYR A 125 -10.65 -16.22 0.02
CA TYR A 125 -9.93 -14.95 -0.14
C TYR A 125 -9.21 -14.86 -1.48
N CYS A 126 -9.20 -15.95 -2.27
CA CYS A 126 -8.49 -15.97 -3.54
C CYS A 126 -8.97 -14.91 -4.54
N GLU A 127 -10.27 -14.66 -4.59
CA GLU A 127 -10.87 -13.66 -5.47
C GLU A 127 -10.68 -12.23 -4.95
N LYS A 128 -10.50 -12.08 -3.63
CA LYS A 128 -10.40 -10.78 -2.95
C LYS A 128 -9.01 -10.17 -3.01
N ILE A 129 -8.00 -11.01 -3.22
CA ILE A 129 -6.63 -10.57 -3.39
C ILE A 129 -6.11 -11.01 -4.77
N PRO A 130 -6.56 -10.35 -5.84
CA PRO A 130 -6.01 -10.58 -7.16
C PRO A 130 -4.53 -10.17 -7.15
N ASN A 131 -3.65 -11.06 -7.62
CA ASN A 131 -2.19 -10.91 -7.67
C ASN A 131 -1.37 -11.31 -6.43
N ASN A 132 -1.84 -12.32 -5.70
CA ASN A 132 -1.21 -12.83 -4.48
C ASN A 132 -0.48 -14.19 -4.60
N TYR A 133 -0.15 -14.69 -5.80
CA TYR A 133 0.15 -16.12 -5.95
C TYR A 133 1.59 -16.50 -6.18
N LEU A 134 2.15 -16.95 -5.06
CA LEU A 134 3.37 -17.72 -4.81
C LEU A 134 3.88 -18.52 -6.01
N ASP A 135 5.10 -18.21 -6.43
CA ASP A 135 5.83 -18.92 -7.48
C ASP A 135 6.67 -20.03 -6.81
N LEU A 136 5.99 -21.06 -6.30
CA LEU A 136 6.67 -22.29 -5.90
C LEU A 136 7.11 -22.96 -7.20
N GLU A 137 8.43 -22.99 -7.44
CA GLU A 137 9.04 -23.52 -8.67
C GLU A 137 8.29 -24.75 -9.21
N LYS A 138 7.48 -24.54 -10.26
CA LYS A 138 6.75 -25.55 -11.07
C LYS A 138 5.38 -26.05 -10.56
N GLN A 139 4.69 -25.40 -9.62
CA GLN A 139 3.29 -25.75 -9.30
C GLN A 139 2.30 -24.63 -9.70
N ASN A 140 1.35 -24.97 -10.58
CA ASN A 140 0.24 -24.10 -10.95
C ASN A 140 -0.83 -24.13 -9.84
N TYR A 141 -0.94 -23.06 -9.06
CA TYR A 141 -1.99 -22.91 -8.07
C TYR A 141 -3.19 -22.15 -8.67
N ASP A 142 -4.36 -22.79 -8.62
CA ASP A 142 -5.62 -22.39 -9.29
C ASP A 142 -6.35 -21.23 -8.57
N CYS A 143 -5.62 -20.19 -8.21
CA CYS A 143 -6.18 -18.95 -7.70
C CYS A 143 -5.54 -17.77 -8.46
N GLY A 144 -6.28 -17.14 -9.37
CA GLY A 144 -5.82 -15.94 -10.10
C GLY A 144 -4.84 -16.19 -11.26
N ASN A 145 -4.70 -15.19 -12.15
CA ASN A 145 -4.01 -15.34 -13.45
C ASN A 145 -2.69 -14.54 -13.58
N LYS A 146 -2.26 -13.77 -12.56
CA LYS A 146 -1.06 -12.91 -12.61
C LYS A 146 -0.43 -12.68 -11.22
N ASN A 147 0.84 -13.07 -11.05
CA ASN A 147 1.85 -12.61 -10.06
C ASN A 147 1.68 -12.88 -8.54
N SER A 148 2.85 -12.86 -7.86
CA SER A 148 3.23 -13.65 -6.69
C SER A 148 3.55 -12.90 -5.40
N ILE A 149 3.14 -13.48 -4.25
CA ILE A 149 3.69 -13.13 -2.93
C ILE A 149 5.17 -13.51 -2.95
N PHE A 150 6.04 -12.57 -2.59
CA PHE A 150 7.47 -12.84 -2.40
C PHE A 150 7.67 -13.26 -0.94
N TRP A 151 8.03 -14.53 -0.74
CA TRP A 151 8.29 -15.15 0.56
C TRP A 151 9.81 -15.35 0.70
N ASN A 152 10.48 -14.53 1.53
CA ASN A 152 11.95 -14.58 1.68
C ASN A 152 12.40 -15.03 3.08
N THR A 153 11.50 -15.57 3.90
CA THR A 153 11.79 -15.89 5.29
C THR A 153 11.38 -17.31 5.65
N THR A 154 12.31 -18.11 6.16
CA THR A 154 11.99 -19.44 6.69
C THR A 154 11.57 -19.27 8.14
N ILE A 155 10.26 -19.37 8.41
CA ILE A 155 9.71 -19.28 9.78
C ILE A 155 9.89 -20.65 10.45
N ASN A 156 11.12 -20.94 10.89
CA ASN A 156 11.47 -22.16 11.61
C ASN A 156 12.27 -21.82 12.88
N ASN A 157 11.63 -21.96 14.03
CA ASN A 157 12.21 -21.78 15.38
C ASN A 157 12.82 -20.40 15.66
N SER A 158 13.33 -20.25 16.88
CA SER A 158 13.21 -19.08 17.75
C SER A 158 13.69 -17.72 17.22
N ASP A 159 12.99 -16.67 17.64
CA ASP A 159 13.21 -15.24 17.33
C ASP A 159 13.05 -14.87 15.84
N ILE A 160 11.80 -14.96 15.38
CA ILE A 160 11.40 -14.64 14.01
C ILE A 160 10.96 -13.17 13.92
N THR A 161 11.42 -12.48 12.88
CA THR A 161 10.85 -11.19 12.46
C THR A 161 10.24 -11.35 11.08
N VAL A 162 8.95 -10.99 10.94
CA VAL A 162 8.23 -10.99 9.67
C VAL A 162 7.74 -9.59 9.37
N ILE A 163 8.06 -9.10 8.17
CA ILE A 163 7.64 -7.80 7.68
C ILE A 163 6.58 -8.01 6.60
N ILE A 164 5.39 -7.48 6.83
CA ILE A 164 4.30 -7.50 5.85
C ILE A 164 4.23 -6.12 5.21
N LYS A 165 4.47 -6.07 3.89
CA LYS A 165 4.56 -4.84 3.11
C LYS A 165 3.62 -4.88 1.92
N TYR A 166 2.92 -3.78 1.66
CA TYR A 166 2.22 -3.59 0.41
C TYR A 166 3.11 -2.84 -0.59
N ASN A 167 3.26 -3.38 -1.80
CA ASN A 167 4.02 -2.80 -2.90
C ASN A 167 3.04 -2.28 -3.97
N ALA A 168 2.91 -0.96 -4.07
CA ALA A 168 2.01 -0.31 -5.04
C ALA A 168 2.45 -0.50 -6.49
N LEU A 169 3.77 -0.53 -6.77
CA LEU A 169 4.27 -0.70 -8.14
C LEU A 169 3.98 -2.10 -8.68
N ALA A 170 4.09 -3.11 -7.82
CA ALA A 170 3.85 -4.50 -8.17
C ALA A 170 2.41 -4.97 -7.87
N HIS A 171 1.57 -4.09 -7.30
CA HIS A 171 0.21 -4.38 -6.84
C HIS A 171 0.08 -5.70 -6.04
N ARG A 172 0.96 -5.90 -5.05
CA ARG A 172 1.05 -7.15 -4.27
C ARG A 172 1.44 -6.93 -2.81
N ILE A 173 1.25 -7.98 -2.00
CA ILE A 173 1.80 -8.08 -0.65
C ILE A 173 3.13 -8.85 -0.67
N GLU A 174 4.13 -8.33 0.02
CA GLU A 174 5.45 -8.92 0.21
C GLU A 174 5.61 -9.33 1.69
N ILE A 175 6.11 -10.55 1.91
CA ILE A 175 6.37 -11.12 3.25
C ILE A 175 7.88 -11.34 3.35
N LEU A 176 8.55 -10.43 4.06
CA LEU A 176 10.00 -10.38 4.19
C LEU A 176 10.46 -10.88 5.56
#